data_AF-A0A6A3HXM2-F1
#
_entry.id   AF-A0A6A3HXM2-F1
#
_cell.length_a   1.000
_cell.length_b   1.000
_cell.length_c   1.000
_cell.angle_alpha   90.00
_cell.angle_beta   90.00
_cell.angle_gamma   90.00
#
_symmetry.space_group_name_H-M   'P 1'
#
loop_
_entity.id
_entity.type
_entity.pdbx_description
1 polymer ?
#
loop_
_entity_poly.entity_id
_entity_poly.type
_entity_poly.pdbx_seq_one_letter_code
_entity_poly.pdbx_strand_id
1 'polypeptide(L)'
;MSRNRFAEIMRNIHFTNNASANADTDRAWKVRSISDTLQKTFKAGYNIPGVLAFDEAMIPSRSRYNPTRQYLNDKPHKWRTKLFLTCCSKTAYCLRLEVYCGKAHHTSSATKKKAAAESSGPAAVMRNLTALLPPKKEKVFFAVVTDRFYTSIRLALELLTRNVYSVGTILPSRAGFSHLLTEKNRNRPKTITRGTVRMGCSTARGHGLVGPEAQRRISGGKGRTTTVPCPSMICDYQTWMGGVDVHDQLRLQRYSLQLAVKFTKYYKTIALGMIDMAITNAYICQREARKAEGKPAADHTKFC
;
A
#
# COMPACT_ATOMS: atom_id res chain seq x y z
N MET A 1 23.07 -10.95 -26.31
CA MET A 1 22.00 -10.79 -27.34
C MET A 1 22.36 -9.62 -28.24
N SER A 2 22.17 -9.71 -29.57
CA SER A 2 22.48 -8.58 -30.46
C SER A 2 21.47 -7.44 -30.31
N ARG A 3 21.91 -6.19 -30.56
CA ARG A 3 21.05 -4.99 -30.49
C ARG A 3 19.79 -5.13 -31.35
N ASN A 4 19.94 -5.63 -32.58
CA ASN A 4 18.83 -5.75 -33.52
C ASN A 4 17.80 -6.78 -33.04
N ARG A 5 18.27 -7.92 -32.51
CA ARG A 5 17.38 -8.92 -31.92
C ARG A 5 16.65 -8.38 -30.71
N PHE A 6 17.34 -7.67 -29.83
CA PHE A 6 16.71 -7.01 -28.68
C PHE A 6 15.63 -6.01 -29.11
N ALA A 7 15.93 -5.14 -30.08
CA ALA A 7 14.97 -4.18 -30.60
C ALA A 7 13.73 -4.84 -31.22
N GLU A 8 13.92 -5.93 -31.97
CA GLU A 8 12.84 -6.71 -32.56
C GLU A 8 11.94 -7.36 -31.50
N ILE A 9 12.54 -8.01 -30.50
CA ILE A 9 11.81 -8.60 -29.35
C ILE A 9 11.04 -7.50 -28.62
N MET A 10 11.71 -6.41 -28.26
CA MET A 10 11.10 -5.32 -27.52
C MET A 10 10.03 -4.59 -28.33
N ARG A 11 10.06 -4.62 -29.66
CA ARG A 11 8.97 -4.11 -30.50
C ARG A 11 7.73 -4.99 -30.40
N ASN A 12 7.91 -6.31 -30.47
CA ASN A 12 6.84 -7.30 -30.59
C ASN A 12 6.37 -7.91 -29.26
N ILE A 13 6.97 -7.54 -28.12
CA ILE A 13 6.57 -8.09 -26.82
C ILE A 13 5.13 -7.69 -26.44
N HIS A 14 4.35 -8.71 -26.06
CA HIS A 14 2.99 -8.65 -25.54
C HIS A 14 2.86 -9.69 -24.42
N PHE A 15 2.01 -9.42 -23.43
CA PHE A 15 1.90 -10.27 -22.24
C PHE A 15 0.57 -11.03 -22.16
N THR A 16 -0.48 -10.52 -22.77
CA THR A 16 -1.83 -11.11 -22.80
C THR A 16 -2.34 -11.25 -24.22
N ASN A 17 -3.20 -12.24 -24.44
CA ASN A 17 -3.83 -12.49 -25.72
C ASN A 17 -4.85 -11.38 -26.04
N ASN A 18 -4.63 -10.67 -27.14
CA ASN A 18 -5.50 -9.58 -27.58
C ASN A 18 -6.81 -10.06 -28.23
N ALA A 19 -6.90 -11.34 -28.61
CA ALA A 19 -8.11 -11.92 -29.21
C ALA A 19 -9.15 -12.38 -28.16
N SER A 20 -8.85 -12.22 -26.87
CA SER A 20 -9.79 -12.55 -25.79
C SER A 20 -10.90 -11.50 -25.69
N ALA A 21 -12.14 -11.93 -25.42
CA ALA A 21 -13.27 -11.03 -25.14
C ALA A 21 -13.01 -10.07 -23.97
N ASN A 22 -12.12 -10.45 -23.05
CA ASN A 22 -11.75 -9.60 -21.91
C ASN A 22 -10.85 -8.42 -22.30
N ALA A 23 -10.31 -8.40 -23.52
CA ALA A 23 -9.44 -7.31 -23.98
C ALA A 23 -10.16 -5.96 -24.05
N ASP A 24 -11.47 -5.99 -24.34
CA ASP A 24 -12.29 -4.79 -24.47
C ASP A 24 -12.92 -4.37 -23.14
N THR A 25 -13.13 -5.33 -22.23
CA THR A 25 -13.77 -5.07 -20.94
C THR A 25 -12.74 -4.72 -19.86
N ASP A 26 -11.58 -5.36 -19.81
CA ASP A 26 -10.57 -5.15 -18.77
C ASP A 26 -9.56 -4.04 -19.10
N ARG A 27 -9.62 -2.92 -18.37
CA ARG A 27 -8.71 -1.79 -18.56
C ARG A 27 -7.25 -2.13 -18.27
N ALA A 28 -6.98 -3.12 -17.42
CA ALA A 28 -5.64 -3.59 -17.15
C ALA A 28 -5.26 -4.83 -17.99
N TRP A 29 -6.06 -5.21 -19.00
CA TRP A 29 -5.88 -6.46 -19.75
C TRP A 29 -4.46 -6.65 -20.27
N LYS A 30 -3.83 -5.60 -20.81
CA LYS A 30 -2.47 -5.67 -21.39
C LYS A 30 -1.37 -6.10 -20.41
N VAL A 31 -1.61 -6.03 -19.11
CA VAL A 31 -0.68 -6.45 -18.05
C VAL A 31 -1.30 -7.48 -17.09
N ARG A 32 -2.51 -7.98 -17.39
CA ARG A 32 -3.28 -8.85 -16.49
C ARG A 32 -2.54 -10.15 -16.18
N SER A 33 -1.95 -10.81 -17.18
CA SER A 33 -1.18 -12.04 -16.98
C SER A 33 -0.01 -11.86 -16.03
N ILE A 34 0.72 -10.75 -16.13
CA ILE A 34 1.80 -10.41 -15.20
C ILE A 34 1.22 -10.18 -13.81
N SER A 35 0.19 -9.34 -13.70
CA SER A 35 -0.44 -9.03 -12.41
C SER A 35 -0.95 -10.28 -11.70
N ASP A 36 -1.57 -11.21 -12.41
CA ASP A 36 -2.12 -12.44 -11.84
C ASP A 36 -1.00 -13.42 -11.45
N THR A 37 0.06 -13.50 -12.26
CA THR A 37 1.25 -14.30 -11.93
C THR A 37 1.90 -13.77 -10.66
N LEU A 38 2.14 -12.46 -10.56
CA LEU A 38 2.73 -11.84 -9.38
C LEU A 38 1.84 -11.97 -8.15
N GLN A 39 0.52 -11.81 -8.28
CA GLN A 39 -0.40 -12.03 -7.16
C GLN A 39 -0.30 -13.46 -6.60
N LYS A 40 -0.17 -14.46 -7.47
CA LYS A 40 -0.01 -15.86 -7.05
C LYS A 40 1.35 -16.09 -6.40
N THR A 41 2.44 -15.66 -7.04
CA THR A 41 3.80 -15.92 -6.54
C THR A 41 4.12 -15.13 -5.28
N PHE A 42 3.64 -13.89 -5.14
CA PHE A 42 3.87 -13.07 -3.94
C PHE A 42 3.15 -13.65 -2.72
N LYS A 43 1.92 -14.14 -2.90
CA LYS A 43 1.18 -14.80 -1.82
C LYS A 43 1.85 -16.12 -1.40
N ALA A 44 2.36 -16.89 -2.34
CA ALA A 44 3.01 -18.17 -2.06
C ALA A 44 4.44 -18.02 -1.52
N GLY A 45 5.14 -16.94 -1.87
CA GLY A 45 6.55 -16.76 -1.58
C GLY A 45 6.88 -16.22 -0.18
N TYR A 46 5.87 -15.91 0.65
CA TYR A 46 6.10 -15.35 1.98
C TYR A 46 4.98 -15.69 2.95
N ASN A 47 5.34 -15.99 4.20
CA ASN A 47 4.36 -16.22 5.26
C ASN A 47 3.66 -14.90 5.61
N ILE A 48 2.32 -14.94 5.69
CA ILE A 48 1.53 -13.75 6.01
C ILE A 48 1.85 -13.31 7.45
N PRO A 49 2.43 -12.12 7.67
CA PRO A 49 2.76 -11.63 9.00
C PRO A 49 1.50 -11.18 9.75
N GLY A 50 1.59 -11.09 11.08
CA GLY A 50 0.49 -10.62 11.93
C GLY A 50 0.12 -9.15 11.71
N VAL A 51 1.00 -8.32 11.16
CA VAL A 51 0.77 -6.89 10.90
C VAL A 51 1.05 -6.55 9.44
N LEU A 52 0.05 -5.98 8.79
CA LEU A 52 0.02 -5.63 7.37
C LEU A 52 -0.11 -4.12 7.21
N ALA A 53 0.59 -3.55 6.23
CA ALA A 53 0.37 -2.18 5.78
C ALA A 53 -0.41 -2.23 4.45
N PHE A 54 -1.47 -1.43 4.36
CA PHE A 54 -2.23 -1.26 3.12
C PHE A 54 -2.18 0.20 2.69
N ASP A 55 -1.67 0.41 1.49
CA ASP A 55 -1.57 1.73 0.87
C ASP A 55 -1.36 1.60 -0.64
N GLU A 56 -0.96 2.69 -1.26
CA GLU A 56 -0.96 2.89 -2.69
C GLU A 56 0.46 3.03 -3.19
N ALA A 57 0.81 2.24 -4.21
CA ALA A 57 2.03 2.46 -4.97
C ALA A 57 1.70 3.00 -6.35
N MET A 58 2.69 3.63 -6.98
CA MET A 58 2.46 4.30 -8.25
C MET A 58 3.54 3.97 -9.27
N ILE A 59 3.12 3.44 -10.42
CA ILE A 59 3.98 3.17 -11.56
C ILE A 59 3.94 4.38 -12.51
N PRO A 60 5.05 5.12 -12.71
CA PRO A 60 5.12 6.20 -13.70
C PRO A 60 4.63 5.79 -15.10
N SER A 61 3.66 6.51 -15.64
CA SER A 61 3.14 6.25 -16.98
C SER A 61 2.51 7.50 -17.57
N ARG A 62 3.20 8.13 -18.52
CA ARG A 62 2.76 9.37 -19.17
C ARG A 62 1.89 9.14 -20.41
N SER A 63 1.90 7.92 -20.95
CA SER A 63 1.22 7.60 -22.21
C SER A 63 -0.28 7.88 -22.12
N ARG A 64 -0.82 8.64 -23.07
CA ARG A 64 -2.26 8.94 -23.19
C ARG A 64 -3.11 7.71 -23.48
N TYR A 65 -2.49 6.66 -24.02
CA TYR A 65 -3.15 5.40 -24.36
C TYR A 65 -3.29 4.46 -23.16
N ASN A 66 -2.73 4.82 -22.00
CA ASN A 66 -2.90 4.06 -20.77
C ASN A 66 -4.29 4.33 -20.19
N PRO A 67 -5.22 3.37 -20.23
CA PRO A 67 -6.56 3.57 -19.69
C PRO A 67 -6.54 3.69 -18.17
N THR A 68 -5.58 3.11 -17.44
CA THR A 68 -5.52 3.18 -15.96
C THR A 68 -4.69 4.36 -15.45
N ARG A 69 -4.40 5.34 -16.32
CA ARG A 69 -3.63 6.53 -15.97
C ARG A 69 -4.42 7.42 -15.01
N GLN A 70 -3.77 7.87 -13.95
CA GLN A 70 -4.26 8.80 -12.94
C GLN A 70 -3.31 10.00 -12.84
N TYR A 71 -3.87 11.16 -12.53
CA TYR A 71 -3.13 12.38 -12.28
C TYR A 71 -3.09 12.66 -10.77
N LEU A 72 -1.89 12.77 -10.20
CA LEU A 72 -1.67 13.20 -8.81
C LEU A 72 -0.81 14.46 -8.81
N ASN A 73 -1.35 15.58 -8.31
CA ASN A 73 -0.66 16.86 -8.34
C ASN A 73 0.55 16.89 -7.37
N ASP A 74 0.42 16.23 -6.23
CA ASP A 74 1.37 16.32 -5.11
C ASP A 74 2.56 15.36 -5.23
N LYS A 75 2.64 14.55 -6.29
CA LYS A 75 3.71 13.55 -6.48
C LYS A 75 4.68 13.99 -7.60
N PRO A 76 6.00 13.69 -7.48
CA PRO A 76 7.03 14.15 -8.43
C PRO A 76 6.72 13.82 -9.90
N HIS A 77 6.37 12.57 -10.19
CA HIS A 77 5.71 12.22 -11.46
C HIS A 77 4.19 12.34 -11.31
N LYS A 78 3.57 13.22 -12.08
CA LYS A 78 2.14 13.50 -11.96
C LYS A 78 1.24 12.46 -12.63
N TRP A 79 1.72 11.82 -13.70
CA TRP A 79 0.97 10.84 -14.49
C TRP A 79 1.44 9.42 -14.20
N ARG A 80 0.56 8.57 -13.66
CA ARG A 80 0.92 7.24 -13.16
C ARG A 80 -0.22 6.23 -13.27
N THR A 81 0.10 4.94 -13.23
CA THR A 81 -0.85 3.88 -12.89
C THR A 81 -0.81 3.67 -11.38
N LYS A 82 -1.97 3.78 -10.72
CA LYS A 82 -2.12 3.53 -9.30
C LYS A 82 -2.29 2.02 -9.03
N LEU A 83 -1.60 1.53 -8.03
CA LEU A 83 -1.73 0.17 -7.51
C LEU A 83 -2.16 0.24 -6.04
N PHE A 84 -3.03 -0.66 -5.61
CA PHE A 84 -3.21 -0.95 -4.18
C PHE A 84 -2.25 -2.06 -3.80
N LEU A 85 -1.45 -1.85 -2.76
CA LEU A 85 -0.52 -2.83 -2.22
C LEU A 85 -0.93 -3.23 -0.81
N THR A 86 -0.74 -4.50 -0.50
CA THR A 86 -0.74 -5.00 0.87
C THR A 86 0.65 -5.57 1.16
N CYS A 87 1.38 -4.92 2.06
CA CYS A 87 2.76 -5.26 2.39
C CYS A 87 2.89 -5.72 3.85
N CYS A 88 3.96 -6.45 4.15
CA CYS A 88 4.41 -6.66 5.53
C CYS A 88 4.88 -5.34 6.13
N SER A 89 4.31 -4.92 7.27
CA SER A 89 4.72 -3.69 7.94
C SER A 89 6.16 -3.67 8.42
N LYS A 90 6.78 -4.85 8.64
CA LYS A 90 8.15 -4.96 9.18
C LYS A 90 9.21 -5.11 8.09
N THR A 91 8.96 -5.98 7.11
CA THR A 91 9.97 -6.32 6.08
C THR A 91 9.77 -5.58 4.78
N ALA A 92 8.62 -4.91 4.61
CA ALA A 92 8.16 -4.28 3.38
C ALA A 92 7.90 -5.27 2.23
N TYR A 93 7.83 -6.57 2.51
CA TYR A 93 7.49 -7.57 1.48
C TYR A 93 6.06 -7.33 0.96
N CYS A 94 5.90 -7.20 -0.35
CA CYS A 94 4.58 -7.01 -0.98
C CYS A 94 3.88 -8.37 -1.13
N LEU A 95 2.81 -8.59 -0.38
CA LEU A 95 2.04 -9.84 -0.39
C LEU A 95 0.96 -9.85 -1.48
N ARG A 96 0.40 -8.67 -1.78
CA ARG A 96 -0.67 -8.52 -2.77
C ARG A 96 -0.56 -7.19 -3.47
N LEU A 97 -0.83 -7.20 -4.77
CA LEU A 97 -0.99 -6.01 -5.60
C LEU A 97 -2.29 -6.07 -6.39
N GLU A 98 -2.94 -4.93 -6.57
CA GLU A 98 -4.13 -4.78 -7.40
C GLU A 98 -4.01 -3.50 -8.25
N VAL A 99 -4.22 -3.61 -9.57
CA VAL A 99 -4.21 -2.45 -10.47
C VAL A 99 -5.52 -1.67 -10.33
N TYR A 100 -5.42 -0.40 -9.94
CA TYR A 100 -6.60 0.46 -9.87
C TYR A 100 -7.07 0.86 -11.28
N CYS A 101 -8.27 0.40 -11.64
CA CYS A 101 -8.86 0.61 -12.96
C CYS A 101 -9.87 1.77 -13.01
N GLY A 102 -9.89 2.64 -12.00
CA GLY A 102 -10.85 3.76 -11.93
C GLY A 102 -12.27 3.32 -11.54
N LYS A 103 -13.20 4.28 -11.49
CA LYS A 103 -14.60 4.06 -11.07
C LYS A 103 -15.46 3.26 -12.05
N ALA A 104 -15.01 3.06 -13.28
CA ALA A 104 -15.81 2.51 -14.39
C ALA A 104 -15.66 0.98 -14.60
N HIS A 105 -15.04 0.26 -13.65
CA HIS A 105 -14.54 -1.10 -13.92
C HIS A 105 -15.22 -2.24 -13.14
N HIS A 106 -16.38 -1.99 -12.54
CA HIS A 106 -17.19 -3.10 -12.03
C HIS A 106 -18.26 -3.45 -13.06
N THR A 107 -18.23 -4.71 -13.46
CA THR A 107 -18.91 -5.36 -14.58
C THR A 107 -20.42 -5.17 -14.60
N SER A 108 -20.95 -5.34 -15.80
CA SER A 108 -22.35 -5.50 -16.19
C SER A 108 -23.13 -6.48 -15.28
N SER A 109 -23.65 -5.98 -14.17
CA SER A 109 -24.91 -6.42 -13.59
C SER A 109 -25.55 -5.26 -12.82
N ALA A 110 -26.87 -5.20 -12.87
CA ALA A 110 -27.68 -4.05 -12.49
C ALA A 110 -27.47 -3.59 -11.03
N THR A 111 -26.75 -2.49 -10.81
CA THR A 111 -27.16 -1.35 -9.97
C THR A 111 -26.00 -0.34 -9.83
N LYS A 112 -26.13 0.83 -10.46
CA LYS A 112 -25.17 1.95 -10.39
C LYS A 112 -24.86 2.41 -8.93
N LYS A 113 -25.67 2.03 -7.93
CA LYS A 113 -25.46 2.30 -6.50
C LYS A 113 -24.47 1.35 -5.80
N LYS A 114 -24.30 0.09 -6.24
CA LYS A 114 -23.34 -0.87 -5.64
C LYS A 114 -21.89 -0.63 -6.10
N ALA A 115 -21.68 -0.26 -7.36
CA ALA A 115 -20.34 -0.01 -7.93
C ALA A 115 -19.61 1.19 -7.28
N ALA A 116 -20.34 2.19 -6.78
CA ALA A 116 -19.76 3.31 -6.04
C ALA A 116 -19.26 2.90 -4.63
N ALA A 117 -19.90 1.91 -4.01
CA ALA A 117 -19.49 1.39 -2.71
C ALA A 117 -18.22 0.52 -2.84
N GLU A 118 -18.13 -0.30 -3.89
CA GLU A 118 -17.00 -1.20 -4.16
C GLU A 118 -15.71 -0.50 -4.63
N SER A 119 -15.86 0.72 -5.16
CA SER A 119 -14.76 1.61 -5.57
C SER A 119 -14.34 2.62 -4.49
N SER A 120 -14.92 2.54 -3.29
CA SER A 120 -14.50 3.34 -2.14
C SER A 120 -13.19 2.82 -1.55
N GLY A 121 -12.39 3.71 -0.94
CA GLY A 121 -11.15 3.33 -0.24
C GLY A 121 -11.34 2.13 0.70
N PRO A 122 -12.29 2.18 1.67
CA PRO A 122 -12.57 1.06 2.57
C PRO A 122 -12.88 -0.27 1.86
N ALA A 123 -13.61 -0.24 0.76
CA ALA A 123 -13.94 -1.45 0.02
C ALA A 123 -12.72 -2.06 -0.68
N ALA A 124 -11.77 -1.23 -1.14
CA ALA A 124 -10.49 -1.71 -1.66
C ALA A 124 -9.69 -2.45 -0.58
N VAL A 125 -9.65 -1.95 0.65
CA VAL A 125 -9.01 -2.63 1.80
C VAL A 125 -9.66 -3.99 2.01
N MET A 126 -10.99 -4.04 2.13
CA MET A 126 -11.73 -5.28 2.36
C MET A 126 -11.48 -6.30 1.25
N ARG A 127 -11.59 -5.89 -0.02
CA ARG A 127 -11.36 -6.76 -1.19
C ARG A 127 -9.95 -7.37 -1.17
N ASN A 128 -8.92 -6.54 -0.92
CA ASN A 128 -7.55 -7.01 -0.92
C ASN A 128 -7.25 -7.95 0.24
N LEU A 129 -7.74 -7.63 1.45
CA LEU A 129 -7.57 -8.51 2.61
C LEU A 129 -8.36 -9.81 2.48
N THR A 130 -9.55 -9.81 1.85
CA THR A 130 -10.30 -11.04 1.54
C THR A 130 -9.54 -11.96 0.59
N ALA A 131 -8.90 -11.41 -0.44
CA ALA A 131 -8.12 -12.23 -1.36
C ALA A 131 -6.78 -12.71 -0.76
N LEU A 132 -6.20 -11.94 0.18
CA LEU A 132 -4.92 -12.26 0.80
C LEU A 132 -5.05 -13.21 1.98
N LEU A 133 -5.85 -12.85 2.99
CA LEU A 133 -5.89 -13.53 4.28
C LEU A 133 -6.53 -14.92 4.18
N PRO A 134 -6.08 -15.88 5.01
CA PRO A 134 -6.74 -17.18 5.11
C PRO A 134 -8.16 -17.04 5.69
N PRO A 135 -8.98 -18.09 5.59
CA PRO A 135 -10.26 -18.14 6.30
C PRO A 135 -10.08 -17.88 7.79
N LYS A 136 -11.09 -17.25 8.40
CA LYS A 136 -11.10 -16.92 9.83
C LYS A 136 -10.86 -18.18 10.66
N LYS A 137 -9.86 -18.13 11.55
CA LYS A 137 -9.59 -19.15 12.56
C LYS A 137 -9.78 -18.56 13.95
N GLU A 138 -10.31 -19.36 14.87
CA GLU A 138 -10.48 -18.92 16.25
C GLU A 138 -9.12 -18.55 16.86
N LYS A 139 -9.10 -17.48 17.68
CA LYS A 139 -7.90 -16.96 18.38
C LYS A 139 -6.73 -16.50 17.49
N VAL A 140 -6.84 -16.57 16.17
CA VAL A 140 -5.87 -16.00 15.23
C VAL A 140 -6.36 -14.63 14.78
N PHE A 141 -5.53 -13.61 15.03
CA PHE A 141 -5.81 -12.22 14.68
C PHE A 141 -4.70 -11.64 13.80
N PHE A 142 -5.10 -10.77 12.88
CA PHE A 142 -4.19 -9.92 12.11
C PHE A 142 -4.46 -8.45 12.44
N ALA A 143 -3.54 -7.57 12.09
CA ALA A 143 -3.74 -6.13 12.11
C ALA A 143 -3.44 -5.55 10.73
N VAL A 144 -4.27 -4.62 10.27
CA VAL A 144 -4.02 -3.83 9.07
C VAL A 144 -3.85 -2.36 9.43
N VAL A 145 -2.79 -1.76 8.90
CA VAL A 145 -2.44 -0.36 9.08
C VAL A 145 -2.75 0.40 7.81
N THR A 146 -3.54 1.46 7.92
CA THR A 146 -4.03 2.23 6.77
C THR A 146 -3.97 3.74 6.99
N ASP A 147 -3.79 4.51 5.91
CA ASP A 147 -3.92 5.97 5.95
C ASP A 147 -5.39 6.41 6.09
N ARG A 148 -5.59 7.68 6.46
CA ARG A 148 -6.89 8.36 6.67
C ARG A 148 -7.86 8.29 5.50
N PHE A 149 -7.36 8.09 4.28
CA PHE A 149 -8.23 7.91 3.12
C PHE A 149 -9.06 6.61 3.23
N TYR A 150 -8.50 5.58 3.86
CA TYR A 150 -9.08 4.25 4.00
C TYR A 150 -9.81 4.05 5.32
N THR A 151 -9.32 4.66 6.39
CA THR A 151 -9.82 4.42 7.73
C THR A 151 -11.25 4.95 7.91
N SER A 152 -12.12 4.10 8.45
CA SER A 152 -13.47 4.47 8.92
C SER A 152 -13.91 3.52 10.03
N ILE A 153 -14.83 3.97 10.89
CA ILE A 153 -15.34 3.16 11.99
C ILE A 153 -16.09 1.93 11.47
N ARG A 154 -16.88 2.10 10.40
CA ARG A 154 -17.55 0.98 9.73
C ARG A 154 -16.55 -0.08 9.27
N LEU A 155 -15.47 0.32 8.61
CA LEU A 155 -14.42 -0.59 8.17
C LEU A 155 -13.79 -1.32 9.36
N ALA A 156 -13.47 -0.61 10.44
CA ALA A 156 -12.89 -1.21 11.63
C ALA A 156 -13.79 -2.29 12.25
N LEU A 157 -15.10 -2.05 12.32
CA LEU A 157 -16.08 -3.04 12.79
C LEU A 157 -16.18 -4.24 11.85
N GLU A 158 -16.27 -4.01 10.54
CA GLU A 158 -16.32 -5.07 9.52
C GLU A 158 -15.06 -5.95 9.57
N LEU A 159 -13.87 -5.35 9.72
CA LEU A 159 -12.62 -6.08 9.88
C LEU A 159 -12.56 -6.89 11.18
N LEU A 160 -13.09 -6.34 12.28
CA LEU A 160 -13.11 -7.04 13.56
C LEU A 160 -13.94 -8.33 13.51
N THR A 161 -15.06 -8.35 12.75
CA THR A 161 -15.84 -9.59 12.55
C THR A 161 -15.02 -10.72 11.89
N ARG A 162 -13.93 -10.35 11.21
CA ARG A 162 -13.00 -11.25 10.50
C ARG A 162 -11.69 -11.50 11.25
N ASN A 163 -11.62 -11.14 12.54
CA ASN A 163 -10.41 -11.19 13.36
C ASN A 163 -9.26 -10.32 12.80
N VAL A 164 -9.59 -9.17 12.23
CA VAL A 164 -8.59 -8.19 11.77
C VAL A 164 -8.77 -6.88 12.53
N TYR A 165 -7.74 -6.47 13.26
CA TYR A 165 -7.68 -5.15 13.88
C TYR A 165 -7.34 -4.09 12.84
N SER A 166 -7.97 -2.93 12.94
CA SER A 166 -7.65 -1.77 12.10
C SER A 166 -6.87 -0.75 12.91
N VAL A 167 -5.72 -0.33 12.39
CA VAL A 167 -4.91 0.76 12.94
C VAL A 167 -4.79 1.81 11.87
N GLY A 168 -5.10 3.06 12.18
CA GLY A 168 -5.05 4.10 11.17
C GLY A 168 -5.38 5.46 11.72
N THR A 169 -4.99 6.49 10.98
CA THR A 169 -5.50 7.84 11.21
C THR A 169 -6.90 7.93 10.63
N ILE A 170 -7.80 8.71 11.23
CA ILE A 170 -9.18 8.89 10.74
C ILE A 170 -9.45 10.36 10.44
N LEU A 171 -10.15 10.62 9.33
CA LEU A 171 -10.63 11.97 9.03
C LEU A 171 -11.78 12.33 9.98
N PRO A 172 -11.75 13.50 10.67
CA PRO A 172 -12.81 13.89 11.60
C PRO A 172 -14.20 13.99 10.97
N SER A 173 -14.29 14.22 9.66
CA SER A 173 -15.54 14.26 8.90
C SER A 173 -16.14 12.89 8.59
N ARG A 174 -15.52 11.78 9.01
CA ARG A 174 -16.03 10.43 8.78
C ARG A 174 -17.22 10.14 9.68
N ALA A 175 -18.22 9.47 9.12
CA ALA A 175 -19.38 8.99 9.86
C ALA A 175 -18.95 8.11 11.05
N GLY A 176 -19.57 8.37 12.21
CA GLY A 176 -19.29 7.71 13.49
C GLY A 176 -18.18 8.36 14.31
N PHE A 177 -17.35 9.25 13.73
CA PHE A 177 -16.31 9.91 14.50
C PHE A 177 -16.92 10.90 15.50
N SER A 178 -16.50 10.83 16.76
CA SER A 178 -17.08 11.67 17.82
C SER A 178 -16.66 13.12 17.66
N HIS A 179 -17.64 14.02 17.61
CA HIS A 179 -17.42 15.46 17.57
C HIS A 179 -16.69 15.98 18.82
N LEU A 180 -16.78 15.27 19.95
CA LEU A 180 -16.07 15.60 21.20
C LEU A 180 -14.54 15.47 21.07
N LEU A 181 -14.06 14.67 20.12
CA LEU A 181 -12.64 14.48 19.82
C LEU A 181 -12.15 15.40 18.69
N THR A 182 -13.02 16.25 18.15
CA THR A 182 -12.66 17.12 17.03
C THR A 182 -12.09 18.45 17.54
N GLU A 183 -10.77 18.63 17.40
CA GLU A 183 -10.13 19.93 17.64
C GLU A 183 -10.35 20.89 16.45
N LYS A 184 -10.95 22.05 16.71
CA LYS A 184 -11.11 23.12 15.71
C LYS A 184 -9.80 23.88 15.43
N ASN A 185 -8.88 23.88 16.40
CA ASN A 185 -7.61 24.60 16.29
C ASN A 185 -6.57 23.75 15.55
N ARG A 186 -6.06 24.26 14.42
CA ARG A 186 -4.96 23.63 13.66
C ARG A 186 -3.66 23.55 14.48
N ASN A 187 -3.44 24.53 15.35
CA ASN A 187 -2.26 24.61 16.20
C ASN A 187 -2.61 24.24 17.64
N ARG A 188 -1.70 23.52 18.32
CA ARG A 188 -1.81 23.25 19.76
C ARG A 188 -1.79 24.58 20.52
N PRO A 189 -2.83 24.91 21.33
CA PRO A 189 -2.81 26.06 22.23
C PRO A 189 -1.59 26.01 23.16
N LYS A 190 -0.98 27.17 23.47
CA LYS A 190 0.20 27.23 24.36
C LYS A 190 -0.11 26.70 25.78
N THR A 191 -1.37 26.76 26.19
CA THR A 191 -1.89 26.33 27.49
C THR A 191 -1.93 24.80 27.68
N ILE A 192 -1.99 24.02 26.60
CA ILE A 192 -2.02 22.55 26.70
C ILE A 192 -0.60 22.03 26.73
N THR A 193 -0.16 21.37 27.80
CA THR A 193 1.17 20.76 27.90
C THR A 193 1.45 19.79 26.75
N ARG A 194 2.71 19.72 26.28
CA ARG A 194 3.07 18.77 25.22
C ARG A 194 2.95 17.34 25.75
N GLY A 195 2.37 16.45 24.95
CA GLY A 195 2.15 15.05 25.32
C GLY A 195 0.77 14.79 25.95
N THR A 196 0.00 15.84 26.25
CA THR A 196 -1.42 15.68 26.63
C THR A 196 -2.22 15.19 25.42
N VAL A 197 -3.01 14.13 25.62
CA VAL A 197 -3.86 13.52 24.58
C VAL A 197 -5.29 13.41 25.08
N ARG A 198 -6.25 13.74 24.22
CA ARG A 198 -7.67 13.41 24.42
C ARG A 198 -7.98 12.11 23.69
N MET A 199 -8.68 11.21 24.35
CA MET A 199 -8.99 9.88 23.81
C MET A 199 -10.46 9.58 23.99
N GLY A 200 -11.08 9.00 22.96
CA GLY A 200 -12.36 8.32 23.08
C GLY A 200 -12.13 6.83 23.08
N CYS A 201 -12.61 6.15 24.10
CA CYS A 201 -12.63 4.70 24.16
C CYS A 201 -14.06 4.21 23.93
N SER A 202 -14.24 3.20 23.10
CA SER A 202 -15.53 2.52 23.00
C SER A 202 -15.67 1.55 24.19
N THR A 203 -16.79 1.60 24.89
CA THR A 203 -17.08 0.75 26.06
C THR A 203 -17.17 -0.74 25.73
N ALA A 204 -17.12 -1.11 24.44
CA ALA A 204 -17.31 -2.48 23.99
C ALA A 204 -16.24 -3.46 24.50
N ARG A 205 -14.99 -3.03 24.77
CA ARG A 205 -13.95 -3.82 25.47
C ARG A 205 -12.93 -2.89 26.14
N GLY A 206 -12.79 -2.98 27.45
CA GLY A 206 -11.91 -2.12 28.24
C GLY A 206 -10.44 -2.32 27.92
N HIS A 207 -9.69 -1.23 27.79
CA HIS A 207 -8.24 -1.23 27.74
C HIS A 207 -7.71 -0.03 28.53
N GLY A 208 -6.88 -0.29 29.54
CA GLY A 208 -6.00 0.71 30.14
C GLY A 208 -4.76 0.91 29.26
N LEU A 209 -4.21 2.12 29.26
CA LEU A 209 -3.05 2.46 28.44
C LEU A 209 -1.93 3.07 29.30
N VAL A 210 -0.77 2.42 29.26
CA VAL A 210 0.52 3.02 29.54
C VAL A 210 1.16 3.32 28.18
N GLY A 211 1.56 4.58 27.95
CA GLY A 211 2.14 5.02 26.68
C GLY A 211 3.67 5.14 26.77
N PRO A 212 4.43 4.76 25.74
CA PRO A 212 5.86 5.04 25.61
C PRO A 212 6.13 6.54 25.33
N GLU A 213 7.39 6.89 25.14
CA GLU A 213 7.79 8.24 24.71
C GLU A 213 8.08 8.28 23.20
N ALA A 214 7.76 9.40 22.54
CA ALA A 214 8.08 9.65 21.13
C ALA A 214 8.95 10.91 20.97
N GLN A 215 9.95 10.85 20.10
CA GLN A 215 10.79 12.00 19.77
C GLN A 215 10.11 12.90 18.75
N ARG A 216 10.02 14.21 19.06
CA ARG A 216 9.43 15.20 18.14
C ARG A 216 10.40 16.36 17.91
N ARG A 217 10.61 16.72 16.64
CA ARG A 217 11.45 17.85 16.23
C ARG A 217 10.70 19.18 16.41
N ILE A 218 11.36 20.17 17.01
CA ILE A 218 10.78 21.50 17.17
C ILE A 218 11.07 22.33 15.92
N SER A 219 10.02 22.72 15.18
CA SER A 219 10.14 23.79 14.18
C SER A 219 10.23 25.12 14.94
N GLY A 220 11.38 25.81 14.86
CA GLY A 220 11.57 27.14 15.43
C GLY A 220 12.90 27.42 16.14
N GLY A 221 13.86 26.50 16.19
CA GLY A 221 15.20 26.80 16.72
C GLY A 221 16.15 25.61 16.67
N LYS A 222 17.27 25.76 15.94
CA LYS A 222 18.42 24.83 15.83
C LYS A 222 18.10 23.31 15.83
N GLY A 223 16.97 22.90 15.23
CA GLY A 223 16.65 21.49 15.02
C GLY A 223 16.62 20.59 16.26
N ARG A 224 16.50 21.14 17.48
CA ARG A 224 16.56 20.38 18.74
C ARG A 224 15.37 19.42 18.82
N THR A 225 15.66 18.14 19.03
CA THR A 225 14.66 17.08 19.22
C THR A 225 14.29 17.00 20.69
N THR A 226 13.00 16.97 21.01
CA THR A 226 12.51 16.76 22.38
C THR A 226 11.70 15.48 22.44
N THR A 227 11.96 14.67 23.46
CA THR A 227 11.16 13.49 23.78
C THR A 227 9.87 13.94 24.47
N VAL A 228 8.74 13.40 24.04
CA VAL A 228 7.41 13.76 24.55
C VAL A 228 6.61 12.47 24.78
N PRO A 229 5.87 12.35 25.89
CA PRO A 229 4.97 11.21 26.11
C PRO A 229 3.98 11.04 24.96
N CYS A 230 3.78 9.80 24.52
CA CYS A 230 2.93 9.49 23.38
C CYS A 230 2.19 8.17 23.60
N PRO A 231 0.87 8.09 23.35
CA PRO A 231 0.14 6.83 23.42
C PRO A 231 0.79 5.74 22.54
N SER A 232 0.85 4.51 23.05
CA SER A 232 1.47 3.36 22.36
C SER A 232 0.90 3.17 20.97
N MET A 233 -0.42 3.31 20.82
CA MET A 233 -1.12 3.21 19.53
C MET A 233 -0.58 4.15 18.45
N ILE A 234 -0.07 5.34 18.82
CA ILE A 234 0.51 6.28 17.86
C ILE A 234 1.90 5.81 17.45
N CYS A 235 2.70 5.34 18.39
CA CYS A 235 4.01 4.77 18.12
C CYS A 235 3.90 3.51 17.24
N ASP A 236 2.93 2.64 17.53
CA ASP A 236 2.64 1.44 16.73
C ASP A 236 2.24 1.81 15.30
N TYR A 237 1.33 2.79 15.13
CA TYR A 237 0.96 3.30 13.82
C TYR A 237 2.17 3.83 13.04
N GLN A 238 2.99 4.69 13.66
CA GLN A 238 4.18 5.26 13.04
C GLN A 238 5.20 4.18 12.64
N THR A 239 5.32 3.14 13.46
CA THR A 239 6.24 2.02 13.21
C THR A 239 5.77 1.16 12.04
N TRP A 240 4.46 0.95 11.87
CA TRP A 240 3.92 -0.05 10.94
C TRP A 240 3.40 0.51 9.62
N MET A 241 3.01 1.79 9.54
CA MET A 241 2.41 2.39 8.33
C MET A 241 3.39 2.42 7.14
N GLY A 242 4.69 2.53 7.39
CA GLY A 242 5.70 2.73 6.34
C GLY A 242 5.97 1.53 5.43
N GLY A 243 5.37 0.36 5.66
CA GLY A 243 5.70 -0.87 4.92
C GLY A 243 5.55 -0.75 3.39
N VAL A 244 4.52 -0.03 2.92
CA VAL A 244 4.31 0.20 1.47
C VAL A 244 5.28 1.25 0.93
N ASP A 245 5.49 2.34 1.65
CA ASP A 245 6.43 3.40 1.26
C ASP A 245 7.87 2.87 1.16
N VAL A 246 8.29 2.03 2.12
CA VAL A 246 9.61 1.39 2.08
C VAL A 246 9.73 0.47 0.87
N HIS A 247 8.68 -0.29 0.54
CA HIS A 247 8.67 -1.12 -0.67
C HIS A 247 8.83 -0.28 -1.95
N ASP A 248 8.08 0.82 -2.07
CA ASP A 248 8.16 1.71 -3.23
C ASP A 248 9.51 2.43 -3.31
N GLN A 249 10.10 2.77 -2.16
CA GLN A 249 11.43 3.37 -2.09
C GLN A 249 12.52 2.40 -2.56
N LEU A 250 12.46 1.13 -2.15
CA LEU A 250 13.39 0.08 -2.62
C LEU A 250 13.26 -0.13 -4.14
N ARG A 251 12.03 -0.15 -4.64
CA ARG A 251 11.74 -0.28 -6.07
C ARG A 251 12.30 0.86 -6.92
N LEU A 252 12.23 2.09 -6.43
CA LEU A 252 12.65 3.31 -7.13
C LEU A 252 14.13 3.67 -6.93
N GLN A 253 14.96 2.74 -6.44
CA GLN A 253 16.41 2.93 -6.35
C GLN A 253 17.09 2.95 -7.74
N ARG A 254 18.42 3.15 -7.76
CA ARG A 254 19.26 3.34 -8.96
C ARG A 254 19.12 2.28 -10.06
N TYR A 255 18.51 1.12 -9.76
CA TYR A 255 18.45 -0.05 -10.64
C TYR A 255 17.04 -0.36 -11.18
N SER A 256 16.10 0.58 -11.12
CA SER A 256 14.76 0.39 -11.70
C SER A 256 14.82 0.20 -13.22
N LEU A 257 14.38 -0.96 -13.71
CA LEU A 257 14.26 -1.25 -15.14
C LEU A 257 13.25 -0.31 -15.80
N GLN A 258 12.18 0.04 -15.07
CA GLN A 258 11.17 0.97 -15.54
C GLN A 258 11.75 2.35 -15.88
N LEU A 259 12.72 2.83 -15.11
CA LEU A 259 13.33 4.14 -15.31
C LEU A 259 14.46 4.10 -16.35
N ALA A 260 15.08 2.94 -16.56
CA ALA A 260 16.19 2.76 -17.50
C ALA A 260 15.76 2.83 -18.98
N VAL A 261 14.51 2.45 -19.31
CA VAL A 261 14.03 2.36 -20.70
C VAL A 261 12.66 3.02 -20.90
N LYS A 262 12.51 3.70 -22.04
CA LYS A 262 11.26 4.35 -22.45
C LYS A 262 10.62 3.58 -23.61
N PHE A 263 9.34 3.24 -23.47
CA PHE A 263 8.56 2.61 -24.52
C PHE A 263 7.42 3.51 -24.97
N THR A 264 7.11 3.46 -26.27
CA THR A 264 5.91 4.11 -26.84
C THR A 264 4.63 3.44 -26.34
N LYS A 265 4.64 2.11 -26.23
CA LYS A 265 3.53 1.31 -25.73
C LYS A 265 3.53 1.26 -24.21
N TYR A 266 2.46 1.78 -23.60
CA TYR A 266 2.37 2.00 -22.15
C TYR A 266 2.52 0.73 -21.30
N TYR A 267 1.98 -0.40 -21.78
CA TYR A 267 1.93 -1.65 -21.01
C TYR A 267 3.31 -2.24 -20.75
N LYS A 268 4.30 -1.93 -21.61
CA LYS A 268 5.70 -2.35 -21.42
C LYS A 268 6.32 -1.65 -20.21
N THR A 269 6.09 -0.35 -20.08
CA THR A 269 6.54 0.43 -18.91
C THR A 269 5.86 -0.06 -17.62
N ILE A 270 4.56 -0.38 -17.68
CA ILE A 270 3.86 -0.92 -16.51
C ILE A 270 4.38 -2.31 -16.13
N ALA A 271 4.59 -3.19 -17.11
CA ALA A 271 5.17 -4.50 -16.92
C ALA A 271 6.55 -4.44 -16.27
N LEU A 272 7.43 -3.53 -16.72
CA LEU A 272 8.73 -3.34 -16.09
C LEU A 272 8.60 -2.84 -14.65
N GLY A 273 7.67 -1.93 -14.36
CA GLY A 273 7.41 -1.49 -12.99
C GLY A 273 6.90 -2.61 -12.08
N MET A 274 6.16 -3.59 -12.63
CA MET A 274 5.73 -4.81 -11.93
C MET A 274 6.89 -5.81 -11.73
N ILE A 275 7.80 -5.93 -12.71
CA ILE A 275 9.01 -6.74 -12.59
C ILE A 275 9.95 -6.14 -11.53
N ASP A 276 10.09 -4.81 -11.47
CA ASP A 276 10.86 -4.14 -10.42
C ASP A 276 10.32 -4.51 -9.01
N MET A 277 8.99 -4.62 -8.84
CA MET A 277 8.41 -5.11 -7.58
C MET A 277 8.77 -6.56 -7.27
N ALA A 278 8.83 -7.42 -8.29
CA ALA A 278 9.24 -8.82 -8.12
C ALA A 278 10.70 -8.92 -7.69
N ILE A 279 11.58 -8.11 -8.28
CA ILE A 279 12.99 -7.99 -7.89
C ILE A 279 13.10 -7.49 -6.45
N THR A 280 12.33 -6.47 -6.07
CA THR A 280 12.29 -5.98 -4.68
C THR A 280 11.84 -7.06 -3.70
N ASN A 281 10.80 -7.84 -4.03
CA ASN A 281 10.37 -8.96 -3.20
C ASN A 281 11.43 -10.05 -3.08
N ALA A 282 12.11 -10.39 -4.17
CA ALA A 282 13.21 -11.36 -4.16
C ALA A 282 14.39 -10.88 -3.30
N TYR A 283 14.73 -9.59 -3.37
CA TYR A 283 15.73 -8.96 -2.52
C TYR A 283 15.35 -9.07 -1.04
N ILE A 284 14.10 -8.78 -0.70
CA ILE A 284 13.61 -8.88 0.68
C ILE A 284 13.70 -10.33 1.17
N CYS A 285 13.29 -11.32 0.36
CA CYS A 285 13.43 -12.74 0.74
C CYS A 285 14.89 -13.12 0.99
N GLN A 286 15.82 -12.72 0.11
CA GLN A 286 17.24 -13.01 0.30
C GLN A 286 17.78 -12.34 1.56
N ARG A 287 17.38 -11.09 1.84
CA ARG A 287 17.79 -10.36 3.04
C ARG A 287 17.31 -11.05 4.31
N GLU A 288 16.06 -11.51 4.35
CA GLU A 288 15.52 -12.25 5.50
C GLU A 288 16.19 -13.62 5.66
N ALA A 289 16.48 -14.33 4.56
CA ALA A 289 17.23 -15.59 4.60
C ALA A 289 18.64 -15.40 5.17
N ARG A 290 19.39 -14.40 4.69
CA ARG A 290 20.73 -14.08 5.23
C ARG A 290 20.69 -13.72 6.71
N LYS A 291 19.66 -12.96 7.13
CA LYS A 291 19.45 -12.61 8.53
C LYS A 291 19.19 -13.84 9.40
N ALA A 292 18.41 -14.80 8.90
CA ALA A 292 18.18 -16.08 9.58
C ALA A 292 19.47 -16.92 9.72
N GLU A 293 20.37 -16.81 8.74
CA GLU A 293 21.72 -17.43 8.78
C GLU A 293 22.76 -16.63 9.59
N GLY A 294 22.38 -15.50 10.21
CA GLY A 294 23.31 -14.63 10.94
C GLY A 294 24.30 -13.86 10.05
N LYS A 295 24.09 -13.85 8.72
CA LYS A 295 24.95 -13.13 7.76
C LYS A 295 24.49 -11.67 7.61
N PRO A 296 25.41 -10.74 7.29
CA PRO A 296 25.04 -9.35 7.03
C PRO A 296 24.09 -9.23 5.83
N ALA A 297 23.21 -8.23 5.87
CA ALA A 297 22.32 -7.93 4.75
C ALA A 297 23.14 -7.67 3.48
N ALA A 298 22.70 -8.23 2.34
CA ALA A 298 23.30 -7.89 1.06
C ALA A 298 22.94 -6.45 0.71
N ASP A 299 23.92 -5.71 0.18
CA ASP A 299 23.63 -4.41 -0.44
C ASP A 299 22.73 -4.64 -1.65
N HIS A 300 21.75 -3.76 -1.85
CA HIS A 300 20.82 -3.83 -2.97
C HIS A 300 21.57 -3.80 -4.31
N THR A 301 22.72 -3.11 -4.35
CA THR A 301 23.62 -3.04 -5.52
C THR A 301 24.26 -4.38 -5.89
N LYS A 302 24.52 -5.24 -4.91
CA LYS A 302 25.14 -6.57 -5.13
C LYS A 302 24.11 -7.63 -5.50
N PHE A 303 22.83 -7.33 -5.28
CA PHE A 303 21.71 -8.22 -5.60
C PHE A 303 21.17 -7.99 -7.00
N CYS A 304 21.07 -6.73 -7.43
CA CYS A 304 20.59 -6.35 -8.77
C CYS A 304 21.68 -6.51 -9.83
#